data_AF-A0A328S936-F1
#
_entry.id   AF-A0A328S936-F1
#
_cell.length_a   1.000
_cell.length_b   1.000
_cell.length_c   1.000
_cell.angle_alpha   90.00
_cell.angle_beta   90.00
_cell.angle_gamma   90.00
#
_symmetry.space_group_name_H-M   'P 1'
#
loop_
_entity.id
_entity.type
_entity.pdbx_description
1 polymer ?
#
loop_
_entity_poly.entity_id
_entity_poly.type
_entity_poly.pdbx_seq_one_letter_code
_entity_poly.pdbx_strand_id
1 'polypeptide(L)'
;EVVEETLNVQFIDACKLLNEYPEEEYIHAMTDITNGGINGDANEINKTTELGIRLVYDRIKNLINPHVYSMLDELDIDPLGVSIDSLMIIVDPRIKDDI
;
A
#
# COMPACT_ATOMS: atom_id res chain seq x y z
N GLU A 1 -5.19 -23.62 -2.20
CA GLU A 1 -5.66 -22.98 -0.97
C GLU A 1 -5.14 -21.56 -0.75
N VAL A 2 -3.88 -21.20 -1.02
CA VAL A 2 -3.43 -19.78 -0.90
C VAL A 2 -3.99 -18.84 -2.00
N VAL A 3 -4.32 -19.40 -3.18
CA VAL A 3 -4.77 -18.62 -4.35
C VAL A 3 -6.10 -17.90 -4.12
N GLU A 4 -7.03 -18.52 -3.38
CA GLU A 4 -8.32 -17.90 -3.06
C GLU A 4 -8.19 -16.78 -2.02
N GLU A 5 -7.22 -16.89 -1.11
CA GLU A 5 -6.87 -15.81 -0.16
C GLU A 5 -6.20 -14.61 -0.83
N THR A 6 -5.59 -14.80 -2.01
CA THR A 6 -4.94 -13.75 -2.80
C THR A 6 -5.81 -13.20 -3.94
N LEU A 7 -7.05 -13.68 -4.10
CA LEU A 7 -7.96 -13.17 -5.12
C LEU A 7 -8.63 -11.89 -4.62
N ASN A 8 -7.96 -10.76 -4.84
CA ASN A 8 -8.34 -9.50 -4.21
C ASN A 8 -9.43 -8.73 -4.98
N VAL A 9 -10.68 -9.18 -4.86
CA VAL A 9 -11.84 -8.41 -5.33
C VAL A 9 -11.99 -7.09 -4.54
N GLN A 10 -11.54 -7.08 -3.28
CA GLN A 10 -11.59 -5.90 -2.42
C GLN A 10 -10.74 -4.76 -2.98
N PHE A 11 -9.64 -5.07 -3.68
CA PHE A 11 -8.80 -4.08 -4.35
C PHE A 11 -9.59 -3.32 -5.43
N ILE A 12 -10.32 -4.05 -6.28
CA ILE A 12 -11.13 -3.43 -7.34
C ILE A 12 -12.28 -2.63 -6.75
N ASP A 13 -12.92 -3.13 -5.69
CA ASP A 13 -14.02 -2.42 -5.05
C ASP A 13 -13.54 -1.18 -4.30
N ALA A 14 -12.37 -1.22 -3.66
CA ALA A 14 -11.72 -0.05 -3.08
C ALA A 14 -11.42 1.01 -4.16
N CYS A 15 -10.85 0.61 -5.30
CA CYS A 15 -10.61 1.52 -6.42
C CYS A 15 -11.90 2.18 -6.92
N LYS A 16 -13.01 1.44 -7.00
CA LYS A 16 -14.32 2.02 -7.40
C LYS A 16 -14.83 3.03 -6.38
N LEU A 17 -14.76 2.70 -5.09
CA LEU A 17 -15.20 3.60 -4.02
C LEU A 17 -14.38 4.89 -4.00
N LEU A 18 -13.06 4.79 -4.22
CA LEU A 18 -12.18 5.96 -4.29
C LEU A 18 -12.49 6.86 -5.50
N ASN A 19 -12.85 6.28 -6.64
CA ASN A 19 -13.28 7.03 -7.83
C ASN A 19 -14.67 7.68 -7.68
N GLU A 20 -15.48 7.26 -6.71
CA GLU A 20 -16.78 7.85 -6.39
C GLU A 20 -16.73 8.66 -5.08
N TYR A 21 -15.52 8.87 -4.53
CA TYR A 21 -15.34 9.58 -3.27
C TYR A 21 -15.72 11.05 -3.44
N PRO A 22 -16.60 11.61 -2.57
CA PRO A 22 -17.09 12.98 -2.75
C PRO A 22 -16.04 14.08 -2.77
N GLU A 23 -14.85 13.82 -2.23
CA GLU A 23 -13.72 14.74 -2.20
C GLU A 23 -12.49 14.17 -2.95
N GLU A 24 -12.73 13.51 -4.08
CA GLU A 24 -11.68 12.91 -4.93
C GLU A 24 -10.57 13.91 -5.31
N GLU A 25 -10.87 15.22 -5.35
CA GLU A 25 -9.89 16.27 -5.64
C GLU A 25 -8.76 16.37 -4.61
N TYR A 26 -8.93 15.78 -3.42
CA TYR A 26 -7.90 15.71 -2.38
C TYR A 26 -7.11 14.40 -2.40
N ILE A 27 -7.39 13.50 -3.34
CA ILE A 27 -6.56 12.31 -3.63
C ILE A 27 -5.56 12.70 -4.73
N HIS A 28 -4.30 12.94 -4.36
CA HIS A 28 -3.26 13.38 -5.30
C HIS A 28 -2.67 12.24 -6.15
N ALA A 29 -2.64 11.02 -5.62
CA ALA A 29 -2.08 9.85 -6.30
C ALA A 29 -2.60 8.55 -5.68
N MET A 30 -2.64 7.48 -6.48
CA MET A 30 -2.92 6.10 -6.06
C MET A 30 -2.00 5.16 -6.83
N THR A 31 -1.39 4.18 -6.15
CA THR A 31 -0.54 3.18 -6.81
C THR A 31 -0.69 1.81 -6.17
N ASP A 32 -0.76 0.77 -6.99
CA ASP A 32 -0.76 -0.62 -6.57
C ASP A 32 0.67 -1.05 -6.24
N ILE A 33 0.89 -1.55 -5.02
CA ILE A 33 2.22 -1.97 -4.57
C ILE A 33 2.51 -3.37 -5.12
N THR A 34 3.30 -3.42 -6.18
CA THR A 34 3.66 -4.67 -6.88
C THR A 34 5.11 -5.08 -6.63
N ASN A 35 5.86 -5.40 -7.69
CA ASN A 35 7.23 -5.89 -7.59
C ASN A 35 8.16 -4.80 -7.04
N GLY A 36 8.94 -5.14 -6.01
CA GLY A 36 9.80 -4.19 -5.30
C GLY A 36 9.17 -3.61 -4.03
N GLY A 37 7.88 -3.87 -3.81
CA GLY A 37 7.17 -3.44 -2.61
C GLY A 37 7.11 -1.91 -2.45
N ILE A 38 6.67 -1.47 -1.28
CA ILE A 38 6.56 -0.04 -0.98
C ILE A 38 7.91 0.68 -1.01
N ASN A 39 9.01 -0.03 -0.77
CA ASN A 39 10.36 0.51 -0.92
C ASN A 39 10.67 0.89 -2.38
N GLY A 40 10.26 0.06 -3.33
CA GLY A 40 10.42 0.31 -4.77
C GLY A 40 9.67 1.58 -5.17
N ASP A 41 8.38 1.63 -4.88
CA ASP A 41 7.51 2.76 -5.24
C ASP A 41 7.95 4.05 -4.53
N ALA A 42 8.31 4.00 -3.25
CA ALA A 42 8.81 5.17 -2.53
C ALA A 42 10.10 5.74 -3.15
N ASN A 43 11.00 4.86 -3.61
CA ASN A 43 12.24 5.27 -4.28
C ASN A 43 11.96 5.88 -5.66
N GLU A 44 10.97 5.35 -6.40
CA GLU A 44 10.56 5.90 -7.69
C GLU A 44 9.88 7.27 -7.54
N ILE A 45 9.00 7.44 -6.55
CA ILE A 45 8.39 8.72 -6.23
C ILE A 45 9.45 9.74 -5.84
N ASN A 46 10.41 9.36 -4.99
CA ASN A 46 11.51 10.25 -4.60
C ASN A 46 12.32 10.72 -5.81
N LYS A 47 12.69 9.79 -6.68
CA LYS A 47 13.47 10.09 -7.89
C LYS A 47 12.72 11.00 -8.87
N THR A 48 11.40 10.88 -8.95
CA THR A 48 10.56 11.60 -9.91
C THR A 48 10.15 12.98 -9.40
N THR A 49 9.89 13.12 -8.10
CA THR A 49 9.34 14.34 -7.49
C THR A 49 10.37 15.17 -6.74
N GLU A 50 11.55 14.61 -6.45
CA GLU A 50 12.56 15.17 -5.54
C GLU A 50 12.05 15.34 -4.09
N LEU A 51 10.94 14.67 -3.73
CA LEU A 51 10.35 14.69 -2.38
C LEU A 51 10.71 13.43 -1.58
N GLY A 52 10.80 13.57 -0.25
CA GLY A 52 11.02 12.45 0.66
C GLY A 52 9.72 11.85 1.18
N ILE A 53 9.67 10.51 1.27
CA ILE A 53 8.58 9.78 1.93
C ILE A 53 9.11 9.17 3.23
N ARG A 54 8.37 9.32 4.33
CA ARG A 54 8.69 8.68 5.61
C ARG A 54 7.76 7.52 5.88
N LEU A 55 8.29 6.31 5.82
CA LEU A 55 7.58 5.09 6.19
C LEU A 55 7.71 4.83 7.70
N VAL A 56 6.59 4.46 8.33
CA VAL A 56 6.55 4.10 9.76
C VAL A 56 6.35 2.59 9.85
N TYR A 57 7.45 1.85 9.96
CA TYR A 57 7.48 0.39 9.88
C TYR A 57 6.42 -0.28 10.77
N ASP A 58 6.34 0.07 12.05
CA ASP A 58 5.39 -0.55 12.98
C ASP A 58 3.93 -0.38 12.55
N ARG A 59 3.59 0.76 11.92
CA ARG A 59 2.23 1.00 11.40
C ARG A 59 1.97 0.13 10.18
N ILE A 60 2.93 0.01 9.28
CA ILE A 60 2.81 -0.79 8.06
C ILE A 60 2.71 -2.28 8.42
N LYS A 61 3.58 -2.75 9.32
CA LYS A 61 3.59 -4.13 9.82
C LYS A 61 2.22 -4.55 10.36
N ASN A 62 1.54 -3.66 11.09
CA ASN A 62 0.21 -3.96 11.65
C ASN A 62 -0.91 -4.07 10.61
N LEU A 63 -0.67 -3.67 9.36
CA LEU A 63 -1.60 -3.83 8.24
C LEU A 63 -1.41 -5.18 7.51
N ILE A 64 -0.29 -5.87 7.75
CA ILE A 64 0.02 -7.14 7.10
C ILE A 64 -0.69 -8.28 7.82
N ASN A 65 -1.27 -9.21 7.06
CA ASN A 65 -1.84 -10.43 7.62
C ASN A 65 -0.81 -11.14 8.52
N PRO A 66 -1.12 -11.45 9.80
CA PRO A 66 -0.16 -12.04 10.73
C PRO A 66 0.47 -13.35 10.25
N HIS A 67 -0.27 -14.19 9.51
CA HIS A 67 0.26 -15.44 8.95
C HIS A 67 1.28 -15.16 7.84
N VAL A 68 0.99 -14.19 6.96
CA VAL A 68 1.91 -13.75 5.91
C VAL A 68 3.16 -13.13 6.52
N TYR A 69 2.99 -12.25 7.51
CA TYR A 69 4.13 -11.63 8.20
C TYR A 69 5.03 -12.68 8.87
N SER A 70 4.44 -13.66 9.57
CA SER A 70 5.21 -14.72 10.25
C SER A 70 6.01 -15.55 9.23
N MET A 71 5.41 -15.89 8.09
CA MET A 71 6.11 -16.59 7.00
C MET A 71 7.28 -15.76 6.45
N LEU A 72 7.07 -14.46 6.21
CA LEU A 72 8.15 -13.57 5.72
C LEU A 72 9.30 -13.46 6.72
N ASP A 73 8.98 -13.33 8.01
CA ASP A 73 9.96 -13.27 9.10
C ASP A 73 10.76 -14.58 9.22
N GLU A 74 10.10 -15.74 9.15
CA GLU A 74 10.76 -17.05 9.17
C GLU A 74 11.71 -17.28 7.97
N LEU A 75 11.40 -16.66 6.83
CA LEU A 75 12.19 -16.76 5.60
C LEU A 75 13.25 -15.66 5.47
N ASP A 76 13.38 -14.77 6.46
CA ASP A 76 14.29 -13.59 6.43
C ASP A 76 14.02 -12.68 5.21
N ILE A 77 12.74 -12.44 4.91
CA ILE A 77 12.29 -11.60 3.80
C ILE A 77 11.75 -10.27 4.35
N ASP A 78 12.28 -9.15 3.86
CA ASP A 78 11.77 -7.81 4.20
C ASP A 78 10.36 -7.60 3.61
N PRO A 79 9.31 -7.42 4.44
CA PRO A 79 7.95 -7.18 3.97
C PRO A 79 7.81 -5.87 3.17
N LEU A 80 8.69 -4.89 3.35
CA LEU A 80 8.64 -3.64 2.59
C LEU A 80 9.22 -3.76 1.17
N GLY A 81 10.00 -4.81 0.92
CA GLY A 81 10.67 -5.07 -0.37
C GLY A 81 9.90 -6.00 -1.31
N VAL A 82 8.73 -6.48 -0.91
CA VAL A 82 7.91 -7.44 -1.68
C VAL A 82 6.49 -6.94 -1.87
N SER A 83 5.79 -7.49 -2.86
CA SER A 83 4.38 -7.20 -3.07
C SER A 83 3.55 -7.84 -1.95
N ILE A 84 2.94 -6.99 -1.13
CA ILE A 84 1.97 -7.35 -0.11
C ILE A 84 0.62 -6.75 -0.49
N ASP A 85 0.05 -7.19 -1.62
CA ASP A 85 -1.33 -6.91 -2.09
C ASP A 85 -2.00 -5.67 -1.45
N SER A 86 -1.45 -4.49 -1.77
CA SER A 86 -1.80 -3.23 -1.09
C SER A 86 -1.90 -2.08 -2.08
N LEU A 87 -2.72 -1.11 -1.71
CA LEU A 87 -2.89 0.17 -2.40
C LEU A 87 -2.27 1.27 -1.55
N MET A 88 -1.37 2.07 -2.12
CA MET A 88 -0.87 3.28 -1.48
C MET A 88 -1.61 4.50 -2.01
N ILE A 89 -2.11 5.35 -1.09
CA ILE A 89 -2.92 6.53 -1.41
C ILE A 89 -2.25 7.82 -0.90
N ILE A 90 -2.04 8.71 -1.86
CA ILE A 90 -1.61 10.11 -1.93
C ILE A 90 -2.52 11.22 -1.39
N VAL A 91 -2.97 11.29 -0.14
CA VAL A 91 -4.07 12.24 0.21
C VAL A 91 -3.64 13.55 0.88
N ASP A 92 -4.48 14.58 0.76
CA ASP A 92 -4.41 15.78 1.61
C ASP A 92 -4.66 15.40 3.10
N PRO A 93 -3.92 15.98 4.06
CA PRO A 93 -4.11 15.70 5.48
C PRO A 93 -5.55 15.88 5.99
N ARG A 94 -6.37 16.71 5.33
CA ARG A 94 -7.78 16.96 5.68
C ARG A 94 -8.65 15.71 5.61
N ILE A 95 -8.40 14.80 4.67
CA ILE A 95 -9.22 13.61 4.44
C ILE A 95 -8.54 12.30 4.90
N LYS A 96 -7.36 12.39 5.52
CA LYS A 96 -6.53 11.23 5.87
C LYS A 96 -7.24 10.20 6.75
N ASP A 97 -8.10 10.65 7.64
CA ASP A 97 -8.78 9.76 8.60
C ASP A 97 -10.16 9.30 8.07
N ASP A 98 -10.62 9.83 6.93
CA ASP A 98 -11.89 9.48 6.27
C ASP A 98 -11.71 8.42 5.16
N ILE A 99 -10.47 8.20 4.71
CA ILE A 99 -10.06 7.20 3.72
C ILE A 99 -9.38 6.00 4.38
#